data_AF-A0A952UA77-F1
#
_entry.id   AF-A0A952UA77-F1
#
_cell.length_a   1.000
_cell.length_b   1.000
_cell.length_c   1.000
_cell.angle_alpha   90.00
_cell.angle_beta   90.00
_cell.angle_gamma   90.00
#
_symmetry.space_group_name_H-M   'P 1'
#
loop_
_entity.id
_entity.type
_entity.pdbx_description
1 polymer ?
#
loop_
_entity_poly.entity_id
_entity_poly.type
_entity_poly.pdbx_seq_one_letter_code
_entity_poly.pdbx_strand_id
1 'polypeptide(L)'
;SPYATSFISMLMLFGQSLMGMTKRAAEMLMIDAAIQYPQRFACVRFGNVLGSRGSVIPIFQQQIAAGGPVTITDKQMTRFFMSIPEAVLLVLKASVLVSQSSLFVLNMGEPVPIIELANDVIRLSGLEPHKDIEIRETGSRPGEKLYEELFWKYEQPQSLEDGAIFAVKMTSDIQQHVRTKCMDQIEALMQSVQQCDDATIKQRLQQIVFSIKQPDLSREITRKQREANAPELADVQANVSTRQPTSFTRPI
;
A
#
# COMPACT_ATOMS: atom_id res chain seq x y z
N SER A 1 24.85 -24.95 -6.50
CA SER A 1 25.20 -23.66 -7.11
C SER A 1 24.83 -22.55 -6.13
N PRO A 2 25.72 -21.62 -5.76
CA PRO A 2 25.39 -20.49 -4.88
C PRO A 2 24.46 -19.47 -5.56
N TYR A 3 24.23 -19.59 -6.87
CA TYR A 3 23.16 -18.91 -7.59
C TYR A 3 21.85 -19.66 -7.37
N ALA A 4 21.37 -19.69 -6.12
CA ALA A 4 20.05 -20.21 -5.83
C ALA A 4 19.04 -19.22 -6.42
N THR A 5 18.26 -19.67 -7.39
CA THR A 5 17.15 -18.94 -8.01
C THR A 5 16.29 -18.32 -6.92
N SER A 6 16.47 -17.02 -6.66
CA SER A 6 15.62 -16.30 -5.72
C SER A 6 14.24 -16.20 -6.35
N PHE A 7 13.27 -16.94 -5.81
CA PHE A 7 11.90 -16.82 -6.26
C PHE A 7 11.33 -15.51 -5.73
N ILE A 8 11.03 -14.59 -6.65
CA ILE A 8 10.37 -13.33 -6.35
C ILE A 8 8.90 -13.47 -6.68
N SER A 9 8.06 -13.39 -5.66
CA SER A 9 6.63 -13.19 -5.87
C SER A 9 6.34 -11.69 -5.92
N MET A 10 5.64 -11.29 -6.98
CA MET A 10 5.26 -9.91 -7.28
C MET A 10 3.82 -9.69 -6.83
N LEU A 11 3.62 -8.94 -5.75
CA LEU A 11 2.33 -8.87 -5.07
C LEU A 11 1.94 -7.42 -4.77
N MET A 12 0.92 -6.92 -5.47
CA MET A 12 0.21 -5.70 -5.07
C MET A 12 -0.59 -5.93 -3.79
N LEU A 13 -0.73 -4.87 -3.01
CA LEU A 13 -1.27 -4.92 -1.67
C LEU A 13 -2.69 -4.35 -1.52
N PHE A 14 -3.36 -4.97 -0.55
CA PHE A 14 -4.52 -4.53 0.23
C PHE A 14 -5.79 -4.16 -0.53
N GLY A 15 -6.67 -5.16 -0.65
CA GLY A 15 -8.09 -4.95 -0.88
C GLY A 15 -8.89 -5.96 -0.07
N GLN A 16 -10.13 -5.60 0.30
CA GLN A 16 -11.14 -6.60 0.66
C GLN A 16 -11.58 -7.43 -0.57
N SER A 17 -11.07 -7.08 -1.76
CA SER A 17 -11.24 -7.85 -2.97
C SER A 17 -10.60 -9.23 -2.83
N LEU A 18 -11.21 -10.22 -3.51
CA LEU A 18 -10.72 -11.59 -3.52
C LEU A 18 -9.27 -11.67 -4.02
N MET A 19 -8.93 -10.91 -5.05
CA MET A 19 -7.58 -10.80 -5.60
C MET A 19 -6.57 -10.26 -4.59
N GLY A 20 -6.93 -9.23 -3.81
CA GLY A 20 -6.08 -8.73 -2.74
C GLY A 20 -5.82 -9.78 -1.66
N MET A 21 -6.87 -10.55 -1.30
CA MET A 21 -6.75 -11.62 -0.31
C MET A 21 -5.87 -12.78 -0.79
N THR A 22 -6.01 -13.21 -2.05
CA THR A 22 -5.15 -14.27 -2.60
C THR A 22 -3.69 -13.83 -2.68
N LYS A 23 -3.43 -12.57 -3.04
CA LYS A 23 -2.09 -11.99 -3.05
C LYS A 23 -1.46 -12.00 -1.65
N ARG A 24 -2.22 -11.61 -0.62
CA ARG A 24 -1.73 -11.67 0.75
C ARG A 24 -1.48 -13.10 1.23
N ALA A 25 -2.33 -14.06 0.89
CA ALA A 25 -2.08 -15.46 1.22
C ALA A 25 -0.78 -15.97 0.56
N ALA A 26 -0.55 -15.63 -0.72
CA ALA A 26 0.70 -15.94 -1.41
C ALA A 26 1.93 -15.28 -0.76
N GLU A 27 1.81 -14.04 -0.28
CA GLU A 27 2.88 -13.39 0.47
C GLU A 27 3.22 -14.15 1.76
N MET A 28 2.21 -14.58 2.52
CA MET A 28 2.43 -15.34 3.75
C MET A 28 3.13 -16.67 3.47
N LEU A 29 2.81 -17.36 2.36
CA LEU A 29 3.55 -18.54 1.91
C LEU A 29 5.02 -18.23 1.60
N MET A 30 5.27 -17.12 0.90
CA MET A 30 6.64 -16.73 0.56
C MET A 30 7.44 -16.36 1.80
N ILE A 31 6.81 -15.73 2.79
CA ILE A 31 7.43 -15.44 4.09
C ILE A 31 7.77 -16.74 4.82
N ASP A 32 6.84 -17.70 4.88
CA ASP A 32 7.09 -18.99 5.51
C ASP A 32 8.25 -19.74 4.83
N ALA A 33 8.24 -19.79 3.49
CA ALA A 33 9.31 -20.38 2.71
C ALA A 33 10.66 -19.68 2.95
N ALA A 34 10.68 -18.35 3.09
CA ALA A 34 11.90 -17.60 3.41
C ALA A 34 12.43 -17.87 4.83
N ILE A 35 11.54 -18.19 5.77
CA ILE A 35 11.92 -18.61 7.13
C ILE A 35 12.54 -20.01 7.10
N GLN A 36 11.94 -20.96 6.37
CA GLN A 36 12.44 -22.32 6.25
C GLN A 36 13.74 -22.41 5.42
N TYR A 37 13.83 -21.57 4.38
CA TYR A 37 14.95 -21.52 3.45
C TYR A 37 15.50 -20.09 3.38
N PRO A 38 16.30 -19.68 4.37
CA PRO A 38 16.86 -18.33 4.41
C PRO A 38 17.57 -17.98 3.11
N GLN A 39 17.42 -16.72 2.69
CA GLN A 39 18.08 -16.13 1.52
C GLN A 39 17.65 -16.70 0.15
N ARG A 40 16.66 -17.60 0.08
CA ARG A 40 16.18 -18.19 -1.19
C ARG A 40 14.88 -17.60 -1.71
N PHE A 41 14.08 -16.99 -0.84
CA PHE A 41 12.76 -16.50 -1.18
C PHE A 41 12.61 -15.04 -0.77
N ALA A 42 12.01 -14.24 -1.65
CA ALA A 42 11.63 -12.87 -1.35
C ALA A 42 10.29 -12.52 -2.00
N CYS A 43 9.60 -11.57 -1.38
CA CYS A 43 8.43 -10.92 -1.92
C CYS A 43 8.78 -9.46 -2.21
N VAL A 44 8.35 -8.95 -3.36
CA VAL A 44 8.47 -7.53 -3.71
C VAL A 44 7.07 -6.97 -3.95
N ARG A 45 6.74 -5.90 -3.22
CA ARG A 45 5.48 -5.16 -3.33
C ARG A 45 5.68 -3.89 -4.13
N PHE A 46 4.75 -3.66 -5.05
CA PHE A 46 4.60 -2.39 -5.74
C PHE A 46 3.18 -2.28 -6.31
N GLY A 47 2.75 -1.05 -6.49
CA GLY A 47 1.49 -0.65 -7.08
C GLY A 47 1.49 -0.76 -8.61
N ASN A 48 0.78 0.16 -9.27
CA ASN A 48 0.46 0.06 -10.68
C ASN A 48 1.69 0.24 -11.57
N VAL A 49 1.70 -0.51 -12.67
CA VAL A 49 2.72 -0.38 -13.71
C VAL A 49 2.11 0.30 -14.93
N LEU A 50 2.70 1.41 -15.36
CA LEU A 50 2.23 2.18 -16.51
C LEU A 50 2.26 1.32 -17.77
N GLY A 51 1.16 1.33 -18.53
CA GLY A 51 1.06 0.64 -19.81
C GLY A 51 1.05 -0.89 -19.72
N SER A 52 0.91 -1.48 -18.52
CA SER A 52 0.74 -2.93 -18.41
C SER A 52 -0.58 -3.38 -19.06
N ARG A 53 -0.63 -4.63 -19.54
CA ARG A 53 -1.85 -5.20 -20.12
C ARG A 53 -3.02 -5.11 -19.14
N GLY A 54 -4.16 -4.60 -19.60
CA GLY A 54 -5.36 -4.43 -18.78
C GLY A 54 -5.27 -3.33 -17.71
N SER A 55 -4.23 -2.48 -17.74
CA SER A 55 -4.18 -1.30 -16.88
C SER A 55 -5.11 -0.20 -17.38
N VAL A 56 -5.27 0.82 -16.54
CA VAL A 56 -6.18 1.95 -16.80
C VAL A 56 -5.81 2.77 -18.04
N ILE A 57 -4.52 2.90 -18.37
CA ILE A 57 -4.07 3.73 -19.49
C ILE A 57 -4.53 3.17 -20.86
N PRO A 58 -4.30 1.88 -21.19
CA PRO A 58 -4.87 1.29 -22.40
C PRO A 58 -6.40 1.43 -22.49
N ILE A 59 -7.11 1.35 -21.36
CA ILE A 59 -8.56 1.53 -21.32
C ILE A 59 -8.92 2.97 -21.69
N PHE A 60 -8.24 3.97 -21.12
CA PHE A 60 -8.45 5.38 -21.48
C PHE A 60 -8.15 5.63 -22.95
N GLN A 61 -7.04 5.10 -23.47
CA GLN A 61 -6.68 5.23 -24.89
C GLN A 61 -7.77 4.64 -25.81
N GLN A 62 -8.31 3.47 -25.47
CA GLN A 62 -9.42 2.87 -26.21
C GLN A 62 -10.69 3.72 -26.15
N GLN A 63 -11.02 4.27 -24.98
CA GLN A 63 -12.17 5.15 -24.81
C GLN A 63 -12.02 6.44 -25.61
N ILE A 64 -10.84 7.06 -25.59
CA ILE A 64 -10.53 8.28 -26.36
C ILE A 64 -10.62 7.98 -27.87
N ALA A 65 -10.03 6.87 -28.33
CA ALA A 65 -10.11 6.47 -29.74
C ALA A 65 -11.56 6.19 -30.20
N ALA A 66 -12.44 5.81 -29.28
CA ALA A 66 -13.87 5.63 -29.53
C ALA A 66 -14.70 6.92 -29.45
N GLY A 67 -14.09 8.07 -29.14
CA GLY A 67 -14.77 9.37 -28.98
C GLY A 67 -15.25 9.69 -27.57
N GLY A 68 -14.85 8.89 -26.56
CA GLY A 68 -15.22 9.07 -25.17
C GLY A 68 -16.64 8.57 -24.81
N PRO A 69 -17.10 8.82 -23.58
CA PRO A 69 -16.38 9.46 -22.48
C PRO A 69 -15.26 8.57 -21.92
N VAL A 70 -14.22 9.19 -21.33
CA VAL A 70 -13.29 8.48 -20.46
C VAL A 70 -13.97 8.22 -19.12
N THR A 71 -13.93 6.99 -18.64
CA THR A 71 -14.61 6.61 -17.39
C THR A 71 -13.63 6.44 -16.25
N ILE A 72 -13.84 7.15 -15.15
CA ILE A 72 -13.10 6.96 -13.91
C ILE A 72 -14.02 6.41 -12.82
N THR A 73 -13.46 5.68 -11.87
CA THR A 73 -14.24 5.15 -10.75
C THR A 73 -14.73 6.26 -9.82
N ASP A 74 -13.80 7.12 -9.39
CA ASP A 74 -14.02 8.19 -8.41
C ASP A 74 -12.93 9.26 -8.60
N LYS A 75 -13.30 10.55 -8.51
CA LYS A 75 -12.36 11.68 -8.67
C LYS A 75 -11.27 11.75 -7.60
N GLN A 76 -11.54 11.26 -6.39
CA GLN A 76 -10.58 11.25 -5.28
C GLN A 76 -9.63 10.05 -5.35
N MET A 77 -9.85 9.13 -6.29
CA MET A 77 -9.04 7.92 -6.41
C MET A 77 -7.59 8.27 -6.79
N THR A 78 -6.64 7.70 -6.03
CA THR A 78 -5.22 7.83 -6.30
C THR A 78 -4.55 6.45 -6.36
N ARG A 79 -3.49 6.32 -7.15
CA ARG A 79 -2.71 5.08 -7.28
C ARG A 79 -1.23 5.39 -7.39
N PHE A 80 -0.39 4.48 -6.90
CA PHE A 80 1.04 4.56 -7.16
C PHE A 80 1.33 4.02 -8.55
N PHE A 81 2.17 4.73 -9.30
CA PHE A 81 2.56 4.32 -10.64
C PHE A 81 4.07 4.29 -10.78
N MET A 82 4.54 3.34 -11.57
CA MET A 82 5.94 3.22 -11.96
C MET A 82 6.00 2.70 -13.39
N SER A 83 7.05 3.03 -14.12
CA SER A 83 7.26 2.47 -15.46
C SER A 83 7.68 1.00 -15.40
N ILE A 84 7.47 0.25 -16.48
CA ILE A 84 7.92 -1.15 -16.58
C ILE A 84 9.43 -1.27 -16.35
N PRO A 85 10.31 -0.46 -17.00
CA PRO A 85 11.76 -0.60 -16.82
C PRO A 85 12.20 -0.32 -15.38
N GLU A 86 11.61 0.66 -14.71
CA GLU A 86 11.89 0.96 -13.30
C GLU A 86 11.48 -0.21 -12.40
N ALA A 87 10.28 -0.76 -12.58
CA ALA A 87 9.80 -1.88 -11.78
C ALA A 87 10.72 -3.10 -11.93
N VAL A 88 11.09 -3.44 -13.18
CA VAL A 88 12.01 -4.56 -13.47
C VAL A 88 13.38 -4.31 -12.83
N LEU A 89 13.94 -3.12 -12.99
CA LEU A 89 15.25 -2.76 -12.41
C LEU A 89 15.24 -2.92 -10.89
N LEU A 90 14.22 -2.39 -10.21
CA LEU A 90 14.14 -2.45 -8.76
C LEU A 90 13.86 -3.86 -8.24
N VAL A 91 13.09 -4.67 -8.97
CA VAL A 91 12.91 -6.10 -8.65
C VAL A 91 14.23 -6.86 -8.75
N LEU A 92 15.02 -6.61 -9.79
CA LEU A 92 16.35 -7.22 -9.94
C LEU A 92 17.29 -6.78 -8.82
N LYS A 93 17.25 -5.50 -8.43
CA LYS A 93 18.01 -5.01 -7.26
C LYS A 93 17.55 -5.69 -5.97
N ALA A 94 16.26 -5.82 -5.71
CA ALA A 94 15.75 -6.54 -4.55
C ALA A 94 16.21 -8.01 -4.52
N SER A 95 16.35 -8.65 -5.68
CA SER A 95 16.81 -10.05 -5.80
C SER A 95 18.20 -10.30 -5.23
N VAL A 96 19.09 -9.30 -5.26
CA VAL A 96 20.44 -9.42 -4.69
C VAL A 96 20.50 -9.01 -3.23
N LEU A 97 19.42 -8.43 -2.70
CA LEU A 97 19.31 -7.94 -1.31
C LEU A 97 18.60 -8.94 -0.38
N VAL A 98 18.25 -10.14 -0.85
CA VAL A 98 17.45 -11.13 -0.09
C VAL A 98 18.11 -11.57 1.23
N SER A 99 19.42 -11.38 1.38
CA SER A 99 20.12 -11.57 2.65
C SER A 99 19.72 -10.57 3.74
N GLN A 100 19.17 -9.41 3.36
CA GLN A 100 18.78 -8.33 4.27
C GLN A 100 17.30 -8.42 4.69
N SER A 101 16.44 -8.93 3.82
CA SER A 101 15.01 -9.11 4.08
C SER A 101 14.41 -10.11 3.09
N SER A 102 13.30 -10.73 3.49
CA SER A 102 12.45 -11.54 2.60
C SER A 102 11.24 -10.77 2.06
N LEU A 103 11.06 -9.51 2.47
CA LEU A 103 9.97 -8.66 2.03
C LEU A 103 10.50 -7.26 1.72
N PHE A 104 10.25 -6.82 0.49
CA PHE A 104 10.63 -5.52 -0.03
C PHE A 104 9.41 -4.77 -0.56
N VAL A 105 9.46 -3.45 -0.46
CA VAL A 105 8.50 -2.53 -1.05
C VAL A 105 9.26 -1.54 -1.91
N LEU A 106 8.85 -1.37 -3.16
CA LEU A 106 9.49 -0.40 -4.04
C LEU A 106 9.02 1.01 -3.70
N ASN A 107 9.92 1.98 -3.72
CA ASN A 107 9.54 3.38 -3.64
C ASN A 107 8.97 3.81 -4.99
N MET A 108 7.71 4.24 -5.00
CA MET A 108 6.99 4.65 -6.20
C MET A 108 6.71 6.15 -6.23
N GLY A 109 7.34 6.92 -5.33
CA GLY A 109 7.07 8.34 -5.18
C GLY A 109 5.67 8.62 -4.64
N GLU A 110 5.08 9.73 -5.09
CA GLU A 110 3.76 10.17 -4.65
C GLU A 110 2.64 9.48 -5.44
N PRO A 111 1.49 9.20 -4.80
CA PRO A 111 0.35 8.62 -5.48
C PRO A 111 -0.27 9.64 -6.45
N VAL A 112 -0.61 9.20 -7.66
CA VAL A 112 -1.17 10.03 -8.73
C VAL A 112 -2.69 9.97 -8.72
N PRO A 113 -3.41 11.10 -8.76
CA PRO A 113 -4.86 11.11 -8.94
C PRO A 113 -5.26 10.53 -10.30
N ILE A 114 -6.24 9.63 -10.31
CA ILE A 114 -6.72 9.00 -11.55
C ILE A 114 -7.39 10.01 -12.48
N ILE A 115 -8.01 11.07 -11.94
CA ILE A 115 -8.55 12.17 -12.73
C ILE A 115 -7.45 12.92 -13.49
N GLU A 116 -6.31 13.20 -12.85
CA GLU A 116 -5.17 13.84 -13.51
C GLU A 116 -4.56 12.94 -14.58
N LEU A 117 -4.42 11.65 -14.27
CA LEU A 117 -3.97 10.67 -15.26
C LEU A 117 -4.90 10.64 -16.49
N ALA A 118 -6.21 10.67 -16.30
CA ALA A 118 -7.18 10.72 -17.40
C ALA A 118 -7.01 12.00 -18.24
N ASN A 119 -6.89 13.16 -17.59
CA ASN A 119 -6.63 14.43 -18.26
C ASN A 119 -5.35 14.39 -19.09
N ASP A 120 -4.26 13.85 -18.54
CA ASP A 120 -2.98 13.78 -19.23
C ASP A 120 -3.01 12.85 -20.44
N VAL A 121 -3.67 11.71 -20.35
CA VAL A 121 -3.83 10.80 -21.50
C VAL A 121 -4.65 11.46 -22.63
N ILE A 122 -5.68 12.24 -22.29
CA ILE A 122 -6.46 13.03 -23.27
C ILE A 122 -5.56 14.08 -23.93
N ARG A 123 -4.81 14.87 -23.15
CA ARG A 123 -3.88 15.88 -23.69
C ARG A 123 -2.81 15.29 -24.59
N LEU A 124 -2.21 14.16 -24.18
CA LEU A 124 -1.22 13.44 -24.97
C LEU A 124 -1.79 12.88 -26.28
N SER A 125 -3.12 12.73 -26.37
CA SER A 125 -3.82 12.34 -27.59
C SER A 125 -4.14 13.54 -28.51
N GLY A 126 -3.70 14.75 -28.14
CA GLY A 126 -3.95 15.98 -28.91
C GLY A 126 -5.33 16.60 -28.72
N LEU A 127 -6.04 16.23 -27.65
CA LEU A 127 -7.41 16.66 -27.35
C LEU A 127 -7.47 17.46 -26.05
N GLU A 128 -8.51 18.27 -25.87
CA GLU A 128 -8.75 19.08 -24.69
C GLU A 128 -9.73 18.36 -23.72
N PRO A 129 -9.29 18.03 -22.48
CA PRO A 129 -10.16 17.39 -21.49
C PRO A 129 -11.39 18.23 -21.17
N HIS A 130 -12.53 17.58 -20.95
CA HIS A 130 -13.83 18.21 -20.65
C HIS A 130 -14.44 19.05 -21.79
N LYS A 131 -13.74 19.22 -22.91
CA LYS A 131 -14.24 19.92 -24.10
C LYS A 131 -14.39 18.97 -25.28
N ASP A 132 -13.30 18.30 -25.64
CA ASP A 132 -13.30 17.31 -26.72
C ASP A 132 -13.70 15.92 -26.21
N ILE A 133 -13.30 15.58 -24.98
CA ILE A 133 -13.59 14.30 -24.33
C ILE A 133 -14.16 14.55 -22.92
N GLU A 134 -15.38 14.08 -22.67
CA GLU A 134 -16.00 14.05 -21.34
C GLU A 134 -15.28 13.02 -20.44
N ILE A 135 -15.08 13.37 -19.17
CA ILE A 135 -14.68 12.41 -18.11
C ILE A 135 -15.88 12.15 -17.21
N ARG A 136 -16.27 10.88 -17.08
CA ARG A 136 -17.46 10.45 -16.32
C ARG A 136 -17.10 9.54 -15.16
N GLU A 137 -17.68 9.80 -13.99
CA GLU A 137 -17.59 8.92 -12.82
C GLU A 137 -18.57 7.75 -12.95
N THR A 138 -18.09 6.52 -12.74
CA THR A 138 -18.92 5.31 -12.78
C THR A 138 -19.27 4.77 -11.40
N GLY A 139 -18.66 5.30 -10.35
CA GLY A 139 -18.78 4.80 -8.98
C GLY A 139 -17.88 3.60 -8.69
N SER A 140 -17.62 3.39 -7.41
CA SER A 140 -16.74 2.33 -6.90
C SER A 140 -17.37 0.95 -6.97
N ARG A 141 -16.59 -0.04 -7.40
CA ARG A 141 -17.00 -1.45 -7.34
C ARG A 141 -16.88 -1.99 -5.90
N PRO A 142 -17.67 -3.00 -5.50
CA PRO A 142 -17.55 -3.59 -4.17
C PRO A 142 -16.13 -4.07 -3.87
N GLY A 143 -15.53 -3.56 -2.79
CA GLY A 143 -14.16 -3.89 -2.36
C GLY A 143 -13.04 -3.13 -3.07
N GLU A 144 -13.37 -2.19 -3.96
CA GLU A 144 -12.43 -1.25 -4.56
C GLU A 144 -12.06 -0.16 -3.53
N LYS A 145 -10.76 0.17 -3.46
CA LYS A 145 -10.26 1.21 -2.56
C LYS A 145 -10.09 2.54 -3.29
N LEU A 146 -10.37 3.65 -2.61
CA LEU A 146 -10.03 4.99 -3.11
C LEU A 146 -8.53 5.24 -3.09
N TYR A 147 -7.85 4.80 -2.02
CA TYR A 147 -6.43 5.02 -1.80
C TYR A 147 -5.70 3.68 -1.68
N GLU A 148 -4.54 3.59 -2.31
CA GLU A 148 -3.64 2.44 -2.20
C GLU A 148 -2.70 2.63 -1.01
N GLU A 149 -2.35 1.53 -0.35
CA GLU A 149 -1.46 1.52 0.81
C GLU A 149 -0.30 0.57 0.50
N LEU A 150 0.95 1.05 0.57
CA LEU A 150 2.14 0.23 0.31
C LEU A 150 2.64 -0.53 1.57
N PHE A 151 2.22 -0.08 2.75
CA PHE A 151 2.63 -0.64 4.04
C PHE A 151 1.41 -0.88 4.93
N TRP A 152 1.46 -1.91 5.75
CA TRP A 152 0.55 -2.00 6.89
C TRP A 152 0.98 -1.02 7.98
N LYS A 153 0.02 -0.55 8.78
CA LYS A 153 0.25 0.39 9.90
C LYS A 153 1.31 -0.07 10.92
N TYR A 154 1.53 -1.38 11.03
CA TYR A 154 2.47 -1.99 11.98
C TYR A 154 3.81 -2.39 11.35
N GLU A 155 3.96 -2.25 10.04
CA GLU A 155 5.22 -2.53 9.36
C GLU A 155 6.18 -1.36 9.55
N GLN A 156 7.44 -1.69 9.81
CA GLN A 156 8.52 -0.70 9.95
C GLN A 156 9.45 -0.83 8.75
N PRO A 157 9.29 0.01 7.72
CA PRO A 157 10.17 -0.02 6.56
C PRO A 157 11.54 0.56 6.87
N GLN A 158 12.59 -0.16 6.46
CA GLN A 158 13.96 0.31 6.47
C GLN A 158 14.37 0.68 5.04
N SER A 159 14.76 1.93 4.82
CA SER A 159 15.23 2.41 3.51
C SER A 159 16.55 1.74 3.10
N LEU A 160 16.64 1.35 1.82
CA LEU A 160 17.78 0.77 1.13
C LEU A 160 17.94 1.44 -0.25
N GLU A 161 19.10 1.27 -0.89
CA GLU A 161 19.36 1.76 -2.26
C GLU A 161 19.00 3.24 -2.43
N ASP A 162 19.49 4.09 -1.53
CA ASP A 162 19.20 5.54 -1.52
C ASP A 162 17.70 5.90 -1.52
N GLY A 163 16.88 5.03 -0.92
CA GLY A 163 15.44 5.22 -0.82
C GLY A 163 14.65 4.65 -1.98
N ALA A 164 15.27 3.93 -2.92
CA ALA A 164 14.55 3.28 -4.01
C ALA A 164 13.81 2.00 -3.56
N ILE A 165 14.26 1.35 -2.48
CA ILE A 165 13.69 0.10 -1.96
C ILE A 165 13.57 0.19 -0.45
N PHE A 166 12.46 -0.30 0.10
CA PHE A 166 12.27 -0.46 1.54
C PHE A 166 12.28 -1.94 1.91
N ALA A 167 13.15 -2.34 2.83
CA ALA A 167 13.08 -3.66 3.47
C ALA A 167 12.08 -3.63 4.63
N VAL A 168 11.14 -4.56 4.64
CA VAL A 168 10.19 -4.73 5.76
C VAL A 168 10.64 -5.88 6.63
N LYS A 169 11.10 -5.56 7.85
CA LYS A 169 11.48 -6.59 8.82
C LYS A 169 10.24 -7.19 9.47
N MET A 170 10.12 -8.50 9.37
CA MET A 170 9.13 -9.27 10.11
C MET A 170 9.54 -9.37 11.58
N THR A 171 8.63 -9.03 12.50
CA THR A 171 8.85 -9.27 13.92
C THR A 171 8.80 -10.77 14.23
N SER A 172 9.43 -11.20 15.32
CA SER A 172 9.40 -12.60 15.78
C SER A 172 7.98 -13.14 15.94
N ASP A 173 7.06 -12.29 16.39
CA ASP A 173 5.66 -12.66 16.62
C ASP A 173 4.92 -12.95 15.31
N ILE A 174 5.17 -12.14 14.28
CA ILE A 174 4.60 -12.36 12.94
C ILE A 174 5.18 -13.64 12.34
N GLN A 175 6.50 -13.86 12.46
CA GLN A 175 7.14 -15.09 11.98
C GLN A 175 6.56 -16.33 12.65
N GLN A 176 6.32 -16.28 13.97
CA GLN A 176 5.75 -17.41 14.70
C GLN A 176 4.29 -17.66 14.32
N HIS A 177 3.51 -16.60 14.14
CA HIS A 177 2.12 -16.70 13.69
C HIS A 177 2.03 -17.30 12.28
N VAL A 178 2.87 -16.84 11.35
CA VAL A 178 2.94 -17.39 9.99
C VAL A 178 3.27 -18.88 10.03
N ARG A 179 4.34 -19.28 10.74
CA ARG A 179 4.76 -20.70 10.83
C ARG A 179 3.69 -21.63 11.39
N THR A 180 3.00 -21.21 12.45
CA THR A 180 2.11 -22.10 13.22
C THR A 180 0.67 -22.12 12.74
N LYS A 181 0.18 -21.03 12.13
CA LYS A 181 -1.24 -20.90 11.77
C LYS A 181 -1.48 -20.77 10.28
N CYS A 182 -0.55 -20.17 9.54
CA CYS A 182 -0.78 -19.91 8.13
C CYS A 182 -0.79 -21.22 7.32
N MET A 183 0.11 -22.15 7.60
CA MET A 183 0.23 -23.39 6.84
C MET A 183 -1.00 -24.29 6.99
N ASP A 184 -1.47 -24.51 8.22
CA ASP A 184 -2.69 -25.27 8.50
C ASP A 184 -3.92 -24.64 7.79
N GLN A 185 -4.01 -23.30 7.80
CA GLN A 185 -5.10 -22.60 7.14
C GLN A 185 -5.03 -22.69 5.62
N ILE A 186 -3.84 -22.71 5.04
CA ILE A 186 -3.65 -22.85 3.59
C ILE A 186 -3.94 -24.27 3.13
N GLU A 187 -3.52 -25.29 3.88
CA GLU A 187 -3.88 -26.67 3.58
C GLU A 187 -5.41 -26.85 3.62
N ALA A 188 -6.07 -26.29 4.64
CA ALA A 188 -7.52 -26.30 4.72
C ALA A 188 -8.20 -25.50 3.59
N LEU A 189 -7.58 -24.42 3.12
CA LEU A 189 -8.04 -23.68 1.94
C LEU A 189 -7.94 -24.54 0.67
N MET A 190 -6.83 -25.24 0.46
CA MET A 190 -6.65 -26.13 -0.69
C MET A 190 -7.70 -27.25 -0.72
N GLN A 191 -8.06 -27.81 0.43
CA GLN A 191 -9.14 -28.79 0.53
C GLN A 191 -10.51 -28.21 0.13
N SER A 192 -10.82 -26.96 0.52
CA SER A 192 -12.06 -26.29 0.13
C SER A 192 -12.11 -25.92 -1.35
N VAL A 193 -10.96 -25.62 -1.97
CA VAL A 193 -10.87 -25.43 -3.42
C VAL A 193 -11.22 -26.71 -4.18
N GLN A 194 -10.79 -27.87 -3.69
CA GLN A 194 -11.15 -29.18 -4.28
C GLN A 194 -12.65 -29.47 -4.22
N GLN A 195 -13.36 -28.87 -3.27
CA GLN A 195 -14.80 -29.02 -3.09
C GLN A 195 -15.63 -27.96 -3.82
N CYS A 196 -14.98 -27.02 -4.54
CA CYS A 196 -15.62 -25.93 -5.29
C CYS A 196 -16.61 -25.08 -4.46
N ASP A 197 -16.35 -24.89 -3.17
CA ASP A 197 -17.20 -24.07 -2.28
C ASP A 197 -16.66 -22.64 -2.17
N ASP A 198 -17.17 -21.75 -3.04
CA ASP A 198 -16.77 -20.34 -3.11
C ASP A 198 -16.97 -19.58 -1.79
N ALA A 199 -18.05 -19.89 -1.05
CA ALA A 199 -18.35 -19.22 0.21
C ALA A 199 -17.30 -19.57 1.27
N THR A 200 -16.98 -20.87 1.38
CA THR A 200 -15.95 -21.36 2.30
C THR A 200 -14.56 -20.89 1.89
N ILE A 201 -14.22 -20.88 0.60
CA ILE A 201 -12.95 -20.34 0.09
C ILE A 201 -12.78 -18.89 0.50
N LYS A 202 -13.81 -18.05 0.30
CA LYS A 202 -13.78 -16.64 0.69
C LYS A 202 -13.63 -16.47 2.20
N GLN A 203 -14.35 -17.24 2.99
CA GLN A 203 -14.25 -17.20 4.46
C GLN A 203 -12.85 -17.59 4.94
N ARG A 204 -12.27 -18.66 4.38
CA ARG A 204 -10.91 -19.11 4.74
C ARG A 204 -9.84 -18.12 4.32
N LEU A 205 -9.94 -17.53 3.13
CA LEU A 205 -9.03 -16.46 2.69
C LEU A 205 -9.09 -15.25 3.63
N GLN A 206 -10.29 -14.84 4.06
CA GLN A 206 -10.44 -13.78 5.07
C GLN A 206 -9.75 -14.17 6.39
N GLN A 207 -9.95 -15.40 6.86
CA GLN A 207 -9.30 -15.88 8.08
C GLN A 207 -7.79 -15.86 7.98
N ILE A 208 -7.19 -16.30 6.86
CA ILE A 208 -5.73 -16.26 6.65
C ILE A 208 -5.23 -14.82 6.72
N VAL A 209 -5.83 -13.94 5.94
CA VAL A 209 -5.39 -12.54 5.79
C VAL A 209 -5.51 -11.74 7.08
N PHE A 210 -6.60 -11.93 7.83
CA PHE A 210 -6.88 -11.19 9.06
C PHE A 210 -6.46 -11.92 10.35
N SER A 211 -5.89 -13.13 10.24
CA SER A 211 -5.41 -13.90 11.40
C SER A 211 -4.26 -13.21 12.13
N ILE A 212 -3.43 -12.44 11.41
CA ILE A 212 -2.41 -11.57 11.99
C ILE A 212 -3.15 -10.40 12.63
N LYS A 213 -3.63 -10.61 13.86
CA LYS A 213 -4.33 -9.60 14.64
C LYS A 213 -3.50 -8.32 14.67
N GLN A 214 -4.15 -7.23 14.29
CA GLN A 214 -3.74 -5.88 14.66
C GLN A 214 -3.46 -5.87 16.17
N PRO A 215 -2.28 -5.45 16.66
CA PRO A 215 -2.14 -5.15 18.07
C PRO A 215 -3.15 -4.04 18.42
N ASP A 216 -4.21 -4.43 19.14
CA ASP A 216 -5.25 -3.63 19.82
C ASP A 216 -5.50 -2.20 19.27
N LEU A 217 -6.11 -2.11 18.08
CA LEU A 217 -6.59 -0.84 17.50
C LEU A 217 -7.57 -0.10 18.43
N SER A 218 -8.29 -0.85 19.29
CA SER A 218 -9.22 -0.29 20.28
C SER A 218 -8.52 0.58 21.33
N ARG A 219 -7.30 0.24 21.74
CA ARG A 219 -6.55 1.03 22.76
C ARG A 219 -5.90 2.25 22.14
N GLU A 220 -5.41 2.14 20.90
CA GLU A 220 -4.77 3.23 20.17
C GLU A 220 -5.78 4.32 19.75
N ILE A 221 -6.98 3.95 19.33
CA ILE A 221 -8.07 4.88 18.99
C ILE A 221 -8.55 5.61 20.24
N THR A 222 -8.77 4.91 21.36
CA THR A 222 -9.13 5.56 22.63
C THR A 222 -8.01 6.45 23.16
N ARG A 223 -6.74 6.07 22.99
CA ARG A 223 -5.58 6.89 23.36
C ARG A 223 -5.49 8.15 22.50
N LYS A 224 -5.54 8.03 21.17
CA LYS A 224 -5.47 9.18 20.26
C LYS A 224 -6.70 10.08 20.32
N GLN A 225 -7.90 9.54 20.60
CA GLN A 225 -9.10 10.37 20.85
C GLN A 225 -9.04 11.09 22.20
N ARG A 226 -8.36 10.51 23.22
CA ARG A 226 -8.09 11.21 24.49
C ARG A 226 -7.01 12.27 24.36
N GLU A 227 -5.98 12.02 23.55
CA GLU A 227 -4.91 12.97 23.26
C GLU A 227 -5.38 14.12 22.35
N ALA A 228 -6.26 13.84 21.38
CA ALA A 228 -6.85 14.87 20.50
C ALA A 228 -7.94 15.72 21.16
N ASN A 229 -8.57 15.22 22.25
CA ASN A 229 -9.58 15.96 23.02
C ASN A 229 -9.02 16.54 24.34
N ALA A 230 -7.70 16.54 24.52
CA ALA A 230 -7.09 17.22 25.66
C ALA A 230 -7.21 18.75 25.45
N PRO A 231 -7.84 19.50 26.36
CA PRO A 231 -7.91 20.96 26.23
C PRO A 231 -6.50 21.54 26.32
N GLU A 232 -6.13 22.35 25.32
CA GLU A 232 -4.89 23.13 25.28
C GLU A 232 -4.73 23.94 26.57
N LEU A 233 -3.68 23.62 27.33
CA LEU A 233 -3.14 24.53 28.32
C LEU A 233 -2.51 25.71 27.57
N ALA A 234 -3.28 26.79 27.51
CA ALA A 234 -2.77 28.14 27.35
C ALA A 234 -1.58 28.37 28.29
N ASP A 235 -0.39 28.62 27.73
CA ASP A 235 0.55 29.67 28.13
C ASP A 235 1.94 29.39 27.59
N VAL A 236 2.17 29.70 26.31
CA VAL A 236 3.50 30.13 25.83
C VAL A 236 3.32 31.10 24.66
N GLN A 237 2.93 32.35 24.93
CA GLN A 237 3.32 33.52 24.13
C GLN A 237 2.88 34.83 24.79
N ALA A 238 3.70 35.35 25.68
CA ALA A 238 3.78 36.79 25.93
C ALA A 238 5.13 37.10 26.56
N ASN A 239 6.18 37.19 25.74
CA ASN A 239 7.35 37.95 26.14
C ASN A 239 7.84 38.82 24.98
N VAL A 240 8.22 40.04 25.36
CA VAL A 240 8.83 41.10 24.56
C VAL A 240 7.86 42.05 23.84
N SER A 241 7.33 43.00 24.61
CA SER A 241 7.40 44.40 24.18
C SER A 241 7.60 45.35 25.37
N THR A 242 8.75 46.02 25.33
CA THR A 242 9.06 47.36 25.87
C THR A 242 9.19 47.60 27.40
N ARG A 243 10.47 47.72 27.80
CA ARG A 243 11.12 48.84 28.53
C ARG A 243 10.52 49.28 29.89
N GLN A 244 11.35 49.08 30.93
CA GLN A 244 11.45 49.84 32.19
C GLN A 244 11.39 51.38 31.98
N PRO A 245 11.06 52.24 32.99
CA PRO A 245 11.64 52.16 34.34
C PRO A 245 10.78 52.58 35.55
N THR A 246 11.36 52.26 36.71
CA THR A 246 11.19 52.76 38.08
C THR A 246 10.53 54.14 38.28
N SER A 247 9.62 54.24 39.27
CA SER A 247 9.61 55.36 40.24
C SER A 247 8.69 55.12 41.43
N PHE A 248 9.30 55.08 42.62
CA PHE A 248 8.90 55.66 43.91
C PHE A 248 7.42 55.94 44.24
N THR A 249 7.05 55.46 45.43
CA THR A 249 5.99 55.95 46.32
C THR A 249 5.95 57.48 46.46
N ARG A 250 4.73 58.08 46.37
CA ARG A 250 4.06 59.14 47.18
C ARG A 250 4.90 60.32 47.76
N PRO A 251 4.32 61.40 48.34
CA PRO A 251 2.97 62.01 48.27
C PRO A 251 3.03 63.58 48.19
N ILE A 252 1.87 64.25 48.34
CA ILE A 252 1.66 65.69 48.66
C ILE A 252 2.19 66.70 47.63
#